data_AF-A0AAF0UTY3-F1
#
_entry.id   AF-A0AAF0UTY3-F1
#
_cell.length_a   1.000
_cell.length_b   1.000
_cell.length_c   1.000
_cell.angle_alpha   90.00
_cell.angle_beta   90.00
_cell.angle_gamma   90.00
#
_symmetry.space_group_name_H-M   'P 1'
#
loop_
_entity.id
_entity.type
_entity.pdbx_description
1 polymer ?
#
loop_
_entity_poly.entity_id
_entity_poly.type
_entity_poly.pdbx_seq_one_letter_code
_entity_poly.pdbx_strand_id
1 'polypeptide(L)' 'MLLPWPWKMIWKINVPHKVACFTWLVAREAVLTQDNLMKRGRQLFSRCFFCEIETEITNHLFLHCRVTEKLW' A
#
# COMPACT_ATOMS: atom_id res chain seq x y z
N MET A 1 15.74 4.91 -20.03
CA MET A 1 16.50 3.99 -19.16
C MET A 1 15.86 4.06 -17.77
N LEU A 2 15.02 3.09 -17.42
CA LEU A 2 14.39 3.07 -16.09
C LEU A 2 15.48 2.71 -15.08
N LEU A 3 15.70 3.55 -14.07
CA LEU A 3 16.60 3.24 -12.97
C LEU A 3 16.13 1.92 -12.30
N PRO A 4 17.05 1.02 -11.92
CA PRO A 4 16.67 -0.19 -11.20
C PRO A 4 15.99 0.21 -9.88
N TRP A 5 14.78 -0.33 -9.64
CA TRP A 5 13.99 -0.04 -8.45
C TRP A 5 14.82 -0.28 -7.18
N PRO A 6 14.91 0.69 -6.24
CA PRO A 6 15.84 0.64 -5.12
C PRO A 6 15.34 -0.22 -3.96
N TRP A 7 14.87 -1.45 -4.22
CA TRP A 7 14.33 -2.35 -3.20
C TRP A 7 15.29 -2.64 -2.04
N LYS A 8 16.61 -2.60 -2.30
CA LYS A 8 17.64 -2.77 -1.27
C LYS A 8 17.53 -1.70 -0.16
N MET A 9 16.98 -0.52 -0.45
CA MET A 9 16.77 0.52 0.56
C MET A 9 15.78 0.08 1.65
N ILE A 10 14.73 -0.67 1.29
CA ILE A 10 13.72 -1.16 2.24
C ILE A 10 14.36 -2.03 3.34
N TRP A 11 15.36 -2.83 2.96
CA TRP A 11 16.04 -3.76 3.87
C TRP A 11 17.27 -3.17 4.57
N LYS A 12 17.82 -2.05 4.06
CA LYS A 12 19.00 -1.40 4.64
C LYS A 12 18.67 -0.49 5.84
N ILE A 13 17.43 -0.03 5.95
CA ILE A 13 17.01 0.87 7.02
C ILE A 13 16.90 0.09 8.34
N ASN A 14 17.37 0.67 9.43
CA ASN A 14 17.24 0.10 10.78
C ASN A 14 15.80 0.27 11.31
N VAL A 15 14.89 -0.58 10.83
CA VAL A 15 13.50 -0.66 11.29
C VAL A 15 13.17 -2.09 11.74
N PRO A 16 12.15 -2.29 12.58
CA PRO A 16 11.68 -3.63 12.90
C PRO A 16 11.34 -4.41 11.63
N HIS A 17 11.71 -5.70 11.58
CA HIS A 17 11.52 -6.55 10.39
C HIS A 17 10.07 -6.54 9.85
N LYS A 18 9.08 -6.47 10.75
CA LYS A 18 7.65 -6.35 10.39
C LYS A 18 7.36 -5.12 9.52
N VAL A 19 8.03 -3.99 9.78
CA VAL A 19 7.87 -2.74 9.03
C VAL A 19 8.49 -2.92 7.64
N ALA A 20 9.72 -3.43 7.55
CA ALA A 20 10.37 -3.70 6.26
C ALA A 20 9.55 -4.66 5.38
N CYS A 21 9.03 -5.76 5.96
CA CYS A 21 8.15 -6.68 5.24
C CYS A 21 6.87 -6.00 4.76
N PHE A 22 6.25 -5.17 5.59
CA PHE A 22 5.04 -4.45 5.21
C PHE A 22 5.31 -3.44 4.09
N THR A 23 6.38 -2.64 4.21
CA THR A 23 6.82 -1.71 3.16
C THR A 23 7.11 -2.43 1.85
N TRP A 24 7.69 -3.64 1.90
CA TRP A 24 7.90 -4.47 0.72
C TRP A 24 6.58 -4.90 0.06
N LEU A 25 5.57 -5.27 0.85
CA LEU A 25 4.23 -5.59 0.33
C LEU A 25 3.57 -4.37 -0.31
N VAL A 26 3.68 -3.18 0.32
CA VAL A 26 3.17 -1.91 -0.22
C VAL A 26 3.84 -1.60 -1.56
N ALA A 27 5.17 -1.65 -1.62
CA ALA A 27 5.95 -1.38 -2.84
C ALA A 27 5.64 -2.34 -4.00
N ARG A 28 5.08 -3.51 -3.72
CA ARG A 28 4.70 -4.52 -4.72
C ARG A 28 3.20 -4.58 -5.02
N GLU A 29 2.42 -3.63 -4.49
CA GLU A 29 0.96 -3.65 -4.57
C GLU A 29 0.37 -5.00 -4.12
N ALA A 30 0.97 -5.62 -3.10
CA ALA A 30 0.60 -6.96 -2.63
C ALA A 30 -0.18 -6.95 -1.30
N VAL A 31 -0.40 -5.77 -0.72
CA VAL A 31 -1.18 -5.57 0.51
C VAL A 31 -2.63 -5.99 0.30
N LEU A 32 -3.31 -6.41 1.37
CA LEU A 32 -4.71 -6.85 1.36
C LEU A 32 -5.71 -5.68 1.27
N THR A 33 -5.51 -4.76 0.34
CA THR A 33 -6.54 -3.77 0.00
C THR A 33 -7.72 -4.44 -0.69
N GLN A 34 -8.90 -3.86 -0.61
CA GLN A 34 -10.09 -4.39 -1.30
C GLN A 34 -9.88 -4.51 -2.81
N ASP A 35 -9.19 -3.55 -3.45
CA ASP A 35 -8.82 -3.64 -4.87
C ASP A 35 -7.94 -4.86 -5.17
N ASN A 36 -6.93 -5.13 -4.34
CA ASN A 36 -6.07 -6.30 -4.52
C ASN A 36 -6.80 -7.62 -4.25
N LEU A 37 -7.76 -7.63 -3.33
CA LEU A 37 -8.61 -8.79 -3.10
C LEU A 37 -9.54 -9.05 -4.29
N MET A 38 -10.09 -7.99 -4.91
CA MET A 38 -10.89 -8.10 -6.13
C MET A 38 -10.06 -8.66 -7.29
N LYS A 39 -8.82 -8.17 -7.47
CA LYS A 39 -7.86 -8.72 -8.45
C LYS A 39 -7.54 -10.20 -8.22
N ARG A 40 -7.70 -10.71 -6.98
CA ARG A 40 -7.55 -12.12 -6.60
C ARG A 40 -8.85 -12.93 -6.70
N GLY A 41 -9.90 -12.37 -7.29
CA GLY A 41 -11.19 -13.04 -7.51
C GLY A 41 -12.16 -12.99 -6.33
N ARG A 42 -11.93 -12.12 -5.33
CA ARG A 42 -12.93 -11.89 -4.28
C ARG A 42 -14.01 -10.93 -4.77
N GLN A 43 -15.27 -11.28 -4.57
CA GLN A 43 -16.40 -10.40 -4.88
C GLN A 43 -16.60 -9.40 -3.75
N LEU A 44 -16.01 -8.21 -3.92
CA LEU A 44 -16.08 -7.09 -2.98
C LEU A 44 -16.38 -5.81 -3.76
N PHE A 45 -16.83 -4.77 -3.05
CA PHE A 45 -16.90 -3.41 -3.59
C PHE A 45 -15.77 -2.60 -2.95
N SER A 46 -14.81 -2.15 -3.76
CA SER A 46 -13.65 -1.42 -3.25
C SER A 46 -14.01 0.03 -2.94
N ARG A 47 -13.92 0.40 -1.66
CA ARG A 47 -14.08 1.75 -1.12
C ARG A 47 -13.15 1.91 0.08
N CYS A 48 -12.35 2.97 0.07
CA CYS A 48 -11.40 3.28 1.11
C CYS A 48 -12.09 3.40 2.47
N PHE A 49 -11.66 2.59 3.43
CA PHE A 49 -12.22 2.59 4.78
C PHE A 49 -12.07 3.94 5.51
N PHE A 50 -11.01 4.70 5.21
CA PHE A 50 -10.75 5.95 5.92
C PHE A 50 -11.54 7.14 5.37
N CYS A 51 -11.53 7.35 4.05
CA CYS A 51 -12.19 8.52 3.47
C CYS A 51 -13.63 8.25 3.06
N GLU A 52 -14.01 6.98 2.85
CA GLU A 52 -15.30 6.50 2.35
C GLU A 52 -15.72 7.06 0.98
N ILE A 53 -14.83 7.75 0.27
CA ILE A 53 -15.11 8.44 -1.00
C ILE A 53 -14.48 7.70 -2.17
N GLU A 54 -13.16 7.46 -2.12
CA GLU A 54 -12.39 6.88 -3.21
C GLU A 54 -12.24 5.36 -3.05
N THR A 55 -11.83 4.69 -4.12
CA THR A 55 -11.50 3.26 -4.14
C THR A 55 -10.33 2.93 -3.21
N GLU A 56 -10.38 1.80 -2.51
CA GLU A 56 -9.27 1.35 -1.66
C GLU A 56 -8.15 0.71 -2.49
N ILE A 57 -7.29 1.56 -3.05
CA ILE A 57 -6.03 1.15 -3.71
C ILE A 57 -4.83 1.48 -2.81
N THR A 58 -3.72 0.76 -2.99
CA THR A 58 -2.51 0.86 -2.14
C THR A 58 -2.02 2.32 -1.99
N ASN A 59 -1.85 3.05 -3.10
CA ASN A 59 -1.36 4.42 -3.06
C ASN A 59 -2.34 5.39 -2.37
N HIS A 60 -3.64 5.23 -2.62
CA HIS A 60 -4.64 6.02 -1.91
C HIS A 60 -4.57 5.74 -0.40
N LEU A 61 -4.66 4.47 -0.01
CA LEU A 61 -4.71 4.07 1.40
C LEU A 61 -3.51 4.61 2.22
N PHE A 62 -2.31 4.57 1.64
CA PHE A 62 -1.08 4.94 2.36
C PHE A 62 -0.55 6.34 2.07
N LEU A 63 -0.88 6.98 0.95
CA LEU A 63 -0.23 8.24 0.53
C LEU A 63 -1.22 9.37 0.19
N HIS A 64 -2.35 9.07 -0.45
CA HIS A 64 -3.24 10.11 -1.00
C HIS A 64 -4.59 10.23 -0.28
N CYS A 65 -4.85 9.37 0.72
CA CYS A 65 -6.06 9.47 1.50
C CYS A 65 -5.96 10.69 2.42
N ARG A 66 -6.94 11.61 2.31
CA ARG A 66 -7.07 12.80 3.18
C ARG A 66 -6.95 12.55 4.69
N VAL A 67 -7.22 11.32 5.15
CA VAL A 67 -7.08 10.92 6.55
C VAL A 67 -5.64 10.51 6.82
N THR A 68 -5.07 9.63 6.00
CA THR A 68 -3.68 9.17 6.11
C THR A 68 -2.68 10.32 5.92
N GLU A 69 -2.95 11.25 5.01
CA GLU A 69 -2.14 12.47 4.79
C GLU A 69 -2.00 13.32 6.06
N LYS A 70 -2.99 13.30 6.96
CA LYS A 70 -2.96 14.03 8.24
C LYS A 70 -2.26 13.25 9.36
N LEU A 71 -2.05 11.96 9.17
CA LEU A 71 -1.41 11.08 10.16
C LEU A 71 0.12 11.09 10.02
N TRP A 72 0.62 11.22 8.79
CA TRP A 72 2.03 11.40 8.50
C TRP A 72 2.57 12.71 9.06
#